data_AF-A0A091SBR2-F1
#
_entry.id   AF-A0A091SBR2-F1
#
_cell.length_a   1.000
_cell.length_b   1.000
_cell.length_c   1.000
_cell.angle_alpha   90.00
_cell.angle_beta   90.00
_cell.angle_gamma   90.00
#
_symmetry.space_group_name_H-M   'P 1'
#
loop_
_entity.id
_entity.type
_entity.pdbx_description
1 polymer ?
#
loop_
_entity_poly.entity_id
_entity_poly.type
_entity_poly.pdbx_seq_one_letter_code
_entity_poly.pdbx_strand_id
1 'polypeptide(L)'
;QNDSCSSTTGTGHLFKNWKMKAEQAEKAEFLRTAENLKTQLAKNGYLYNRKSGFRIEYNILEELEHSLTLMKKTSTEAKILKQLSKIKDSVKRLQHQLKYMKPTPEFVDKLKEMMEEVENAISAFKEEQRQIYEQLVKEEKTAINELSVFERKVELWVLGSSRTAKVLKLPSVRVSVDKILENHLPEEVIEFERFLQQTGGWPGGWDDCDHQNFLKVWKKHKGRLSYVDEALEYLSGRTKEDILQHDKWYQEFIILHKGKKESIKRWKEKQQQEKQGNLKKKKKSEKMLKEELLQNEEAQKQKAAEERKRRQAAIEAWKEQKAIALAVDQASQVKLEEKKEKKQQKEHQRRCHMKLVLEKYTLLKKEKEELEKLEKEKREKARKEERKRIAAEEITKFQQR
;
A
#
# COMPACT_ATOMS: atom_id res chain seq x y z
N GLN A 1 76.08 47.73 21.84
CA GLN A 1 76.03 46.30 22.18
C GLN A 1 74.69 46.03 22.85
N ASN A 2 73.84 45.22 22.19
CA ASN A 2 72.82 44.25 22.64
C ASN A 2 72.27 44.33 24.08
N ASP A 3 71.01 44.05 24.42
CA ASP A 3 69.82 43.48 23.76
C ASP A 3 68.60 43.85 24.64
N SER A 4 67.41 44.02 24.05
CA SER A 4 66.15 43.66 24.72
C SER A 4 64.99 43.59 23.72
N CYS A 5 64.54 42.36 23.51
CA CYS A 5 63.39 41.96 22.71
C CYS A 5 62.14 41.92 23.60
N SER A 6 60.97 42.37 23.11
CA SER A 6 59.63 41.89 23.55
C SER A 6 58.48 42.36 22.64
N SER A 7 58.03 41.45 21.77
CA SER A 7 56.64 41.05 21.47
C SER A 7 55.56 42.07 21.03
N THR A 8 55.31 42.08 19.71
CA THR A 8 54.05 42.47 19.05
C THR A 8 53.31 41.25 18.51
N THR A 9 52.62 40.49 19.37
CA THR A 9 51.79 39.33 18.96
C THR A 9 50.49 39.22 19.77
N GLY A 10 49.74 40.30 19.93
CA GLY A 10 48.48 40.30 20.73
C GLY A 10 47.18 40.26 19.92
N THR A 11 47.13 40.89 18.74
CA THR A 11 45.85 41.33 18.18
C THR A 11 45.22 40.34 17.19
N GLY A 12 46.02 39.50 16.51
CA GLY A 12 45.52 38.52 15.53
C GLY A 12 44.92 37.25 16.13
N HIS A 13 45.26 36.91 17.38
CA HIS A 13 44.79 35.68 18.04
C HIS A 13 43.36 35.82 18.60
N LEU A 14 43.00 37.01 19.11
CA LEU A 14 41.66 37.30 19.61
C LEU A 14 40.59 37.27 18.50
N PHE A 15 40.90 37.82 17.32
CA PHE A 15 39.95 37.86 16.20
C PHE A 15 39.64 36.48 15.60
N LYS A 16 40.66 35.61 15.50
CA LYS A 16 40.47 34.22 15.05
C LYS A 16 39.65 33.40 16.06
N ASN A 17 39.86 33.62 17.36
CA ASN A 17 39.13 32.93 18.43
C ASN A 17 37.64 33.33 18.45
N TRP A 18 37.32 34.60 18.20
CA TRP A 18 35.93 35.07 18.11
C TRP A 18 35.20 34.50 16.90
N LYS A 19 35.87 34.44 15.74
CA LYS A 19 35.30 33.82 14.53
C LYS A 19 35.01 32.33 14.73
N MET A 20 35.92 31.60 15.36
CA MET A 20 35.73 30.18 15.68
C MET A 20 34.56 29.96 16.65
N LYS A 21 34.40 30.84 17.65
CA LYS A 21 33.26 30.79 18.58
C LYS A 21 31.92 31.11 17.90
N ALA A 22 31.89 32.05 16.97
CA ALA A 22 30.69 32.36 16.19
C ALA A 22 30.26 31.19 15.30
N GLU A 23 31.21 30.57 14.59
CA GLU A 23 30.95 29.37 13.77
C GLU A 23 30.51 28.17 14.62
N GLN A 24 31.04 28.04 15.85
CA GLN A 24 30.63 26.99 16.78
C GLN A 24 29.22 27.22 17.34
N ALA A 25 28.84 28.48 17.58
CA ALA A 25 27.48 28.86 17.98
C ALA A 25 26.47 28.59 16.85
N GLU A 26 26.81 28.93 15.61
CA GLU A 26 25.96 28.68 14.44
C GLU A 26 25.76 27.17 14.20
N LYS A 27 26.82 26.36 14.35
CA LYS A 27 26.70 24.89 14.30
C LYS A 27 25.83 24.34 15.43
N ALA A 28 25.92 24.90 16.63
CA ALA A 28 25.08 24.49 17.75
C ALA A 28 23.60 24.83 17.51
N GLU A 29 23.29 26.00 16.92
CA GLU A 29 21.93 26.36 16.53
C GLU A 29 21.40 25.48 15.38
N PHE A 30 22.25 25.16 14.41
CA PHE A 30 21.88 24.23 13.34
C PHE A 30 21.56 22.83 13.88
N LEU A 31 22.37 22.31 14.80
CA LEU A 31 22.08 21.03 15.46
C LEU A 31 20.77 21.10 16.26
N ARG A 32 20.53 22.21 16.98
CA ARG A 32 19.30 22.40 17.75
C ARG A 32 18.05 22.45 16.87
N THR A 33 18.13 23.12 15.72
CA THR A 33 17.03 23.18 14.73
C THR A 33 16.80 21.84 14.06
N ALA A 34 17.87 21.10 13.70
CA ALA A 34 17.78 19.75 13.16
C ALA A 34 17.12 18.76 14.16
N GLU A 35 17.49 18.84 15.44
CA GLU A 35 16.88 18.03 16.51
C GLU A 35 15.39 18.35 16.68
N ASN A 36 15.02 19.64 16.57
CA ASN A 36 13.64 20.09 16.67
C ASN A 36 12.80 19.61 15.47
N LEU A 37 13.35 19.69 14.25
CA LEU A 37 12.71 19.18 13.03
C LEU A 37 12.56 17.65 13.07
N LYS A 38 13.56 16.92 13.57
CA LYS A 38 13.47 15.47 13.80
C LYS A 38 12.36 15.12 14.78
N THR A 39 12.21 15.90 15.85
CA THR A 39 11.15 15.71 16.85
C THR A 39 9.76 16.00 16.27
N GLN A 40 9.63 17.02 15.41
CA GLN A 40 8.38 17.30 14.69
C GLN A 40 8.03 16.20 13.67
N LEU A 41 9.03 15.68 12.93
CA LEU A 41 8.84 14.56 12.02
C LEU A 41 8.43 13.27 12.74
N ALA A 42 9.03 12.99 13.90
CA ALA A 42 8.64 11.86 14.74
C ALA A 42 7.17 11.99 15.20
N LYS A 43 6.76 13.17 15.68
CA LYS A 43 5.35 13.46 16.04
C LYS A 43 4.39 13.29 14.86
N ASN A 44 4.78 13.73 13.66
CA ASN A 44 3.98 13.58 12.46
C ASN A 44 3.95 12.14 11.93
N GLY A 45 5.03 11.37 12.08
CA GLY A 45 5.12 9.97 11.67
C GLY A 45 4.08 9.07 12.34
N TYR A 46 3.77 9.31 13.62
CA TYR A 46 2.68 8.61 14.32
C TYR A 46 1.30 8.90 13.70
N LEU A 47 1.06 10.10 13.17
CA LEU A 47 -0.20 10.47 12.51
C LEU A 47 -0.34 9.79 11.13
N TYR A 48 0.76 9.62 10.39
CA TYR A 48 0.74 8.96 9.09
C TYR A 48 0.60 7.43 9.20
N ASN A 49 1.20 6.81 10.23
CA ASN A 49 1.01 5.38 10.47
C ASN A 49 -0.45 5.06 10.89
N ARG A 50 -1.09 5.95 11.65
CA ARG A 50 -2.53 5.84 11.99
C ARG A 50 -3.46 5.92 10.77
N LYS A 51 -3.11 6.71 9.74
CA LYS A 51 -3.86 6.77 8.47
C LYS A 51 -3.81 5.46 7.67
N SER A 52 -2.76 4.64 7.84
CA SER A 52 -2.68 3.29 7.27
C SER A 52 -3.66 2.35 7.95
N GLY A 53 -3.74 2.39 9.29
CA GLY A 53 -4.71 1.62 10.08
C GLY A 53 -6.17 1.88 9.69
N PHE A 54 -6.55 3.15 9.51
CA PHE A 54 -7.91 3.50 9.07
C PHE A 54 -8.31 2.91 7.71
N ARG A 55 -7.36 2.74 6.78
CA ARG A 55 -7.65 2.08 5.49
C ARG A 55 -7.93 0.59 5.68
N ILE A 56 -7.18 -0.07 6.56
CA ILE A 56 -7.37 -1.47 6.88
C ILE A 56 -8.70 -1.66 7.61
N GLU A 57 -9.01 -0.82 8.60
CA GLU A 57 -10.29 -0.83 9.33
C GLU A 57 -11.48 -0.58 8.40
N TYR A 58 -11.36 0.35 7.45
CA TYR A 58 -12.39 0.62 6.44
C TYR A 58 -12.61 -0.58 5.50
N ASN A 59 -11.53 -1.19 5.01
CA ASN A 59 -11.63 -2.38 4.16
C ASN A 59 -12.30 -3.54 4.91
N ILE A 60 -11.94 -3.78 6.18
CA ILE A 60 -12.58 -4.80 7.01
C ILE A 60 -14.08 -4.51 7.19
N LEU A 61 -14.45 -3.24 7.39
CA LEU A 61 -15.85 -2.84 7.52
C LEU A 61 -16.64 -3.07 6.22
N GLU A 62 -16.06 -2.72 5.06
CA GLU A 62 -16.66 -2.93 3.74
C GLU A 62 -16.83 -4.44 3.45
N GLU A 63 -15.85 -5.27 3.79
CA GLU A 63 -15.93 -6.72 3.68
C GLU A 63 -17.04 -7.31 4.57
N LEU A 64 -17.17 -6.82 5.82
CA LEU A 64 -18.24 -7.25 6.73
C LEU A 64 -19.63 -6.81 6.24
N GLU A 65 -19.77 -5.60 5.71
CA GLU A 65 -21.02 -5.11 5.11
C GLU A 65 -21.44 -5.94 3.89
N HIS A 66 -20.50 -6.22 2.99
CA HIS A 66 -20.73 -7.11 1.84
C HIS A 66 -21.07 -8.54 2.26
N SER A 67 -20.39 -9.09 3.27
CA SER A 67 -20.69 -10.42 3.80
C SER A 67 -22.10 -10.50 4.40
N LEU A 68 -22.48 -9.52 5.22
CA LEU A 68 -23.80 -9.46 5.86
C LEU A 68 -24.93 -9.29 4.84
N THR A 69 -24.74 -8.43 3.84
CA THR A 69 -25.75 -8.22 2.78
C THR A 69 -25.93 -9.47 1.92
N LEU A 70 -24.83 -10.14 1.56
CA LEU A 70 -24.88 -11.38 0.79
C LEU A 70 -25.50 -12.53 1.57
N MET A 71 -25.15 -12.69 2.86
CA MET A 71 -25.74 -13.71 3.74
C MET A 71 -27.25 -13.49 3.94
N LYS A 72 -27.68 -12.24 4.19
CA LYS A 72 -29.10 -11.90 4.34
C LYS A 72 -29.85 -12.20 3.04
N LYS A 73 -29.34 -11.75 1.89
CA LYS A 73 -29.96 -11.95 0.57
C LYS A 73 -30.10 -13.42 0.21
N THR A 74 -29.02 -14.20 0.35
CA THR A 74 -29.05 -15.64 0.02
C THR A 74 -29.99 -16.41 0.95
N SER A 75 -30.05 -16.05 2.24
CA SER A 75 -30.96 -16.67 3.22
C SER A 75 -32.43 -16.36 2.93
N THR A 76 -32.78 -15.13 2.58
CA THR A 76 -34.16 -14.76 2.24
C THR A 76 -34.61 -15.37 0.91
N GLU A 77 -33.77 -15.32 -0.12
CA GLU A 77 -34.02 -15.96 -1.42
C GLU A 77 -34.24 -17.46 -1.27
N ALA A 78 -33.39 -18.15 -0.49
CA ALA A 78 -33.54 -19.58 -0.25
C ALA A 78 -34.87 -19.93 0.46
N LYS A 79 -35.31 -19.11 1.42
CA LYS A 79 -36.60 -19.30 2.13
C LYS A 79 -37.78 -19.11 1.18
N ILE A 80 -37.77 -18.08 0.35
CA ILE A 80 -38.83 -17.81 -0.63
C ILE A 80 -38.92 -18.96 -1.65
N LEU A 81 -37.78 -19.39 -2.20
CA LEU A 81 -37.74 -20.51 -3.14
C LEU A 81 -38.28 -21.81 -2.52
N LYS A 82 -37.98 -22.06 -1.23
CA LYS A 82 -38.51 -23.21 -0.50
C LYS A 82 -40.02 -23.16 -0.28
N GLN A 83 -40.60 -21.98 -0.02
CA GLN A 83 -42.06 -21.85 0.11
C GLN A 83 -42.75 -21.99 -1.25
N LEU A 84 -42.18 -21.40 -2.30
CA LEU A 84 -42.71 -21.52 -3.67
C LEU A 84 -42.64 -22.95 -4.20
N SER A 85 -41.59 -23.72 -3.88
CA SER A 85 -41.50 -25.13 -4.28
C SER A 85 -42.60 -25.97 -3.61
N LYS A 86 -42.89 -25.75 -2.33
CA LYS A 86 -43.99 -26.42 -1.63
C LYS A 86 -45.35 -26.14 -2.28
N ILE A 87 -45.65 -24.87 -2.58
CA ILE A 87 -46.90 -24.50 -3.25
C ILE A 87 -46.97 -25.16 -4.64
N LYS A 88 -45.88 -25.10 -5.40
CA LYS A 88 -45.78 -25.73 -6.73
C LYS A 88 -46.03 -27.24 -6.66
N ASP A 89 -45.50 -27.92 -5.65
CA ASP A 89 -45.70 -29.35 -5.48
C ASP A 89 -47.13 -29.69 -5.06
N SER A 90 -47.76 -28.86 -4.22
CA SER A 90 -49.19 -28.99 -3.89
C SER A 90 -50.08 -28.81 -5.13
N VAL A 91 -49.79 -27.81 -5.97
CA VAL A 91 -50.49 -27.58 -7.25
C VAL A 91 -50.30 -28.76 -8.21
N LYS A 92 -49.09 -29.33 -8.31
CA LYS A 92 -48.84 -30.53 -9.13
C LYS A 92 -49.62 -31.74 -8.63
N ARG A 93 -49.74 -31.93 -7.32
CA ARG A 93 -50.57 -33.00 -6.75
C ARG A 93 -52.03 -32.82 -7.14
N LEU A 94 -52.56 -31.59 -7.03
CA LEU A 94 -53.92 -31.27 -7.46
C LEU A 94 -54.13 -31.54 -8.96
N GLN A 95 -53.20 -31.10 -9.81
CA GLN A 95 -53.22 -31.36 -11.26
C GLN A 95 -53.18 -32.85 -11.59
N HIS A 96 -52.40 -33.64 -10.86
CA HIS A 96 -52.35 -35.08 -11.07
C HIS A 96 -53.68 -35.74 -10.69
N GLN A 97 -54.27 -35.38 -9.55
CA GLN A 97 -55.58 -35.88 -9.14
C GLN A 97 -56.66 -35.52 -10.18
N LEU A 98 -56.66 -34.30 -10.71
CA LEU A 98 -57.57 -33.86 -11.79
C LEU A 98 -57.45 -34.68 -13.09
N LYS A 99 -56.25 -35.18 -13.42
CA LYS A 99 -55.98 -35.84 -14.71
C LYS A 99 -56.27 -37.35 -14.69
N TYR A 100 -56.16 -38.01 -13.55
CA TYR A 100 -56.10 -39.48 -13.48
C TYR A 100 -57.23 -40.13 -12.65
N MET A 101 -58.14 -39.36 -12.04
CA MET A 101 -59.22 -39.89 -11.21
C MET A 101 -60.61 -39.60 -11.79
N LYS A 102 -61.53 -40.57 -11.66
CA LYS A 102 -62.92 -40.41 -12.11
C LYS A 102 -63.71 -39.54 -11.11
N PRO A 103 -64.52 -38.57 -11.56
CA PRO A 103 -65.30 -37.71 -10.68
C PRO A 103 -66.36 -38.54 -9.94
N THR A 104 -66.06 -38.83 -8.67
CA THR A 104 -66.94 -39.45 -7.68
C THR A 104 -67.26 -38.38 -6.64
N PRO A 105 -68.46 -38.33 -6.00
CA PRO A 105 -68.80 -37.27 -5.05
C PRO A 105 -67.76 -37.07 -3.93
N GLU A 106 -67.27 -38.16 -3.33
CA GLU A 106 -66.20 -38.16 -2.32
C GLU A 106 -64.86 -37.62 -2.86
N PHE A 107 -64.58 -37.84 -4.14
CA PHE A 107 -63.38 -37.31 -4.80
C PHE A 107 -63.49 -35.79 -5.06
N VAL A 108 -64.69 -35.30 -5.39
CA VAL A 108 -64.95 -33.87 -5.57
C VAL A 108 -64.75 -33.12 -4.25
N ASP A 109 -65.21 -33.70 -3.13
CA ASP A 109 -64.99 -33.12 -1.79
C ASP A 109 -63.50 -33.06 -1.43
N LYS A 110 -62.75 -34.14 -1.69
CA LYS A 110 -61.29 -34.18 -1.50
C LYS A 110 -60.54 -33.20 -2.39
N LEU A 111 -61.05 -32.97 -3.61
CA LEU A 111 -60.46 -32.01 -4.55
C LEU A 111 -60.69 -30.57 -4.10
N LYS A 112 -61.86 -30.28 -3.53
CA LYS A 112 -62.19 -28.99 -2.92
C LYS A 112 -61.28 -28.72 -1.72
N GLU A 113 -61.09 -29.72 -0.84
CA GLU A 113 -60.16 -29.62 0.29
C GLU A 113 -58.73 -29.31 -0.18
N MET A 114 -58.21 -30.02 -1.18
CA MET A 114 -56.89 -29.74 -1.75
C MET A 114 -56.79 -28.36 -2.43
N MET A 115 -57.88 -27.87 -3.04
CA MET A 115 -57.92 -26.53 -3.64
C MET A 115 -57.88 -25.46 -2.56
N GLU A 116 -58.67 -25.61 -1.50
CA GLU A 116 -58.67 -24.74 -0.32
C GLU A 116 -57.30 -24.73 0.37
N GLU A 117 -56.63 -25.89 0.51
CA GLU A 117 -55.25 -25.96 1.03
C GLU A 117 -54.26 -25.16 0.19
N VAL A 118 -54.35 -25.25 -1.15
CA VAL A 118 -53.49 -24.50 -2.07
C VAL A 118 -53.77 -23.01 -1.98
N GLU A 119 -55.04 -22.61 -1.96
CA GLU A 119 -55.46 -21.21 -1.83
C GLU A 119 -55.03 -20.61 -0.48
N ASN A 120 -55.17 -21.37 0.61
CA ASN A 120 -54.71 -20.99 1.93
C ASN A 120 -53.17 -20.86 1.97
N ALA A 121 -52.44 -21.80 1.34
CA ALA A 121 -50.97 -21.71 1.25
C ALA A 121 -50.51 -20.49 0.44
N ILE A 122 -51.19 -20.15 -0.66
CA ILE A 122 -50.90 -18.95 -1.47
C ILE A 122 -51.21 -17.68 -0.66
N SER A 123 -52.35 -17.66 0.02
CA SER A 123 -52.78 -16.50 0.82
C SER A 123 -51.84 -16.26 2.00
N ALA A 124 -51.46 -17.32 2.73
CA ALA A 124 -50.50 -17.25 3.81
C ALA A 124 -49.11 -16.81 3.33
N PHE A 125 -48.63 -17.31 2.19
CA PHE A 125 -47.37 -16.87 1.59
C PHE A 125 -47.41 -15.38 1.25
N LYS A 126 -48.48 -14.91 0.60
CA LYS A 126 -48.65 -13.48 0.29
C LYS A 126 -48.68 -12.62 1.54
N GLU A 127 -49.33 -13.11 2.60
CA GLU A 127 -49.40 -12.42 3.89
C GLU A 127 -48.00 -12.31 4.52
N GLU A 128 -47.26 -13.41 4.56
CA GLU A 128 -45.90 -13.47 5.10
C GLU A 128 -44.97 -12.50 4.33
N GLN A 129 -45.06 -12.46 2.99
CA GLN A 129 -44.29 -11.50 2.19
C GLN A 129 -44.67 -10.04 2.48
N ARG A 130 -45.96 -9.75 2.70
CA ARG A 130 -46.43 -8.41 3.08
C ARG A 130 -45.87 -8.00 4.44
N GLN A 131 -45.94 -8.89 5.44
CA GLN A 131 -45.41 -8.64 6.78
C GLN A 131 -43.90 -8.38 6.76
N ILE A 132 -43.13 -9.18 6.01
CA ILE A 132 -41.69 -8.97 5.83
C ILE A 132 -41.42 -7.61 5.18
N TYR A 133 -42.15 -7.26 4.13
CA TYR A 133 -42.01 -5.96 3.47
C TYR A 133 -42.30 -4.80 4.41
N GLU A 134 -43.41 -4.84 5.16
CA GLU A 134 -43.75 -3.81 6.13
C GLU A 134 -42.69 -3.67 7.23
N GLN A 135 -42.12 -4.79 7.70
CA GLN A 135 -41.04 -4.77 8.67
C GLN A 135 -39.77 -4.13 8.10
N LEU A 136 -39.38 -4.47 6.87
CA LEU A 136 -38.23 -3.88 6.20
C LEU A 136 -38.41 -2.37 5.97
N VAL A 137 -39.62 -1.92 5.60
CA VAL A 137 -39.93 -0.48 5.45
C VAL A 137 -39.81 0.27 6.78
N LYS A 138 -40.24 -0.35 7.89
CA LYS A 138 -40.07 0.24 9.24
C LYS A 138 -38.59 0.34 9.63
N GLU A 139 -37.81 -0.69 9.36
CA GLU A 139 -36.36 -0.70 9.58
C GLU A 139 -35.64 0.35 8.74
N GLU A 140 -35.98 0.46 7.45
CA GLU A 140 -35.45 1.50 6.54
C GLU A 140 -35.74 2.90 7.08
N LYS A 141 -36.99 3.18 7.47
CA LYS A 141 -37.38 4.47 8.04
C LYS A 141 -36.62 4.77 9.34
N THR A 142 -36.39 3.76 10.17
CA THR A 142 -35.64 3.90 11.42
C THR A 142 -34.17 4.20 11.14
N ALA A 143 -33.52 3.46 10.24
CA ALA A 143 -32.14 3.70 9.83
C ALA A 143 -31.94 5.08 9.18
N ILE A 144 -32.88 5.53 8.33
CA ILE A 144 -32.86 6.88 7.75
C ILE A 144 -32.93 7.94 8.86
N ASN A 145 -33.79 7.76 9.85
CA ASN A 145 -33.89 8.68 10.98
C ASN A 145 -32.58 8.70 11.79
N GLU A 146 -31.97 7.56 12.06
CA GLU A 146 -30.67 7.46 12.74
C GLU A 146 -29.56 8.16 11.95
N LEU A 147 -29.47 7.92 10.64
CA LEU A 147 -28.54 8.62 9.75
C LEU A 147 -28.75 10.13 9.80
N SER A 148 -30.00 10.62 9.76
CA SER A 148 -30.30 12.06 9.88
C SER A 148 -29.84 12.65 11.22
N VAL A 149 -29.85 11.86 12.30
CA VAL A 149 -29.35 12.29 13.62
C VAL A 149 -27.82 12.37 13.57
N PHE A 150 -27.15 11.39 12.95
CA PHE A 150 -25.71 11.40 12.79
C PHE A 150 -25.22 12.50 11.86
N GLU A 151 -25.89 12.75 10.74
CA GLU A 151 -25.61 13.86 9.83
C GLU A 151 -25.67 15.19 10.58
N ARG A 152 -26.74 15.45 11.34
CA ARG A 152 -26.85 16.65 12.18
C ARG A 152 -25.73 16.75 13.23
N LYS A 153 -25.30 15.63 13.83
CA LYS A 153 -24.16 15.61 14.76
C LYS A 153 -22.85 15.96 14.05
N VAL A 154 -22.64 15.44 12.84
CA VAL A 154 -21.46 15.75 12.02
C VAL A 154 -21.47 17.23 11.63
N GLU A 155 -22.60 17.78 11.19
CA GLU A 155 -22.77 19.21 10.91
C GLU A 155 -22.45 20.07 12.14
N LEU A 156 -22.94 19.67 13.32
CA LEU A 156 -22.61 20.30 14.60
C LEU A 156 -21.12 20.22 14.93
N TRP A 157 -20.43 19.13 14.60
CA TRP A 157 -18.98 19.00 14.80
C TRP A 157 -18.18 19.84 13.81
N VAL A 158 -18.62 19.94 12.56
CA VAL A 158 -18.04 20.83 11.55
C VAL A 158 -18.18 22.29 11.98
N LEU A 159 -19.37 22.68 12.48
CA LEU A 159 -19.62 24.02 13.00
C LEU A 159 -18.90 24.28 14.33
N GLY A 160 -18.80 23.27 15.19
CA GLY A 160 -18.14 23.31 16.50
C GLY A 160 -16.61 23.36 16.42
N SER A 161 -16.01 22.83 15.36
CA SER A 161 -14.57 22.95 15.08
C SER A 161 -14.13 24.36 14.70
N SER A 162 -15.08 25.22 14.30
CA SER A 162 -14.88 26.66 14.12
C SER A 162 -15.05 27.45 15.44
N ARG A 163 -15.62 26.83 16.48
CA ARG A 163 -16.09 27.46 17.72
C ARG A 163 -15.19 27.22 18.94
N THR A 164 -13.89 26.99 18.76
CA THR A 164 -12.88 27.35 19.78
C THR A 164 -12.38 28.78 19.62
N ALA A 165 -12.81 29.50 18.58
CA ALA A 165 -12.70 30.94 18.49
C ALA A 165 -14.11 31.56 18.54
N LYS A 166 -14.39 32.31 19.61
CA LYS A 166 -15.52 33.25 19.77
C LYS A 166 -16.84 32.66 20.32
N VAL A 167 -16.89 32.64 21.65
CA VAL A 167 -17.86 33.33 22.51
C VAL A 167 -19.29 33.47 21.96
N LEU A 168 -20.20 32.75 22.64
CA LEU A 168 -21.59 33.09 22.95
C LEU A 168 -22.08 34.46 22.46
N LYS A 169 -22.89 34.50 21.39
CA LYS A 169 -24.12 35.31 21.31
C LYS A 169 -25.10 34.66 20.32
N LEU A 170 -26.28 34.30 20.83
CA LEU A 170 -27.50 34.22 20.03
C LEU A 170 -28.01 35.67 19.82
N PRO A 171 -28.68 35.97 18.69
CA PRO A 171 -30.13 35.94 18.77
C PRO A 171 -30.83 35.30 17.56
N SER A 172 -31.95 34.66 17.90
CA SER A 172 -33.16 34.40 17.10
C SER A 172 -33.29 35.20 15.80
N VAL A 173 -33.27 34.49 14.67
CA VAL A 173 -34.15 34.76 13.51
C VAL A 173 -34.53 33.41 12.90
N ARG A 174 -35.84 33.18 12.75
CA ARG A 174 -36.39 32.06 12.01
C ARG A 174 -35.89 32.16 10.56
N VAL A 175 -34.93 31.33 10.19
CA VAL A 175 -34.61 31.10 8.77
C VAL A 175 -35.32 29.82 8.40
N SER A 176 -36.35 29.99 7.58
CA SER A 176 -37.15 28.96 6.95
C SER A 176 -36.28 27.88 6.31
N VAL A 177 -36.71 26.63 6.53
CA VAL A 177 -36.17 25.41 5.93
C VAL A 177 -36.23 25.44 4.38
N ASP A 178 -36.96 26.39 3.78
CA ASP A 178 -37.10 26.53 2.33
C ASP A 178 -35.82 26.98 1.60
N LYS A 179 -34.93 27.74 2.24
CA LYS A 179 -33.74 28.30 1.54
C LYS A 179 -32.66 27.28 1.21
N ILE A 180 -32.67 26.10 1.85
CA ILE A 180 -31.65 25.07 1.62
C ILE A 180 -32.05 24.20 0.40
N LEU A 181 -33.34 24.01 0.14
CA LEU A 181 -33.83 23.31 -1.06
C LEU A 181 -33.82 24.22 -2.31
N GLU A 182 -33.92 25.53 -2.10
CA GLU A 182 -33.90 26.58 -3.14
C GLU A 182 -32.57 26.63 -3.93
N ASN A 183 -31.46 26.12 -3.37
CA ASN A 183 -30.14 26.20 -4.02
C ASN A 183 -29.86 25.10 -5.07
N HIS A 184 -30.79 24.18 -5.32
CA HIS A 184 -30.58 23.04 -6.24
C HIS A 184 -31.55 22.98 -7.41
N LEU A 185 -32.61 23.79 -7.38
CA LEU A 185 -33.61 23.86 -8.44
C LEU A 185 -33.31 25.05 -9.34
N PRO A 186 -33.49 24.92 -10.67
CA PRO A 186 -33.33 26.06 -11.56
C PRO A 186 -34.34 27.18 -11.25
N GLU A 187 -33.91 28.42 -11.44
CA GLU A 187 -34.70 29.64 -11.16
C GLU A 187 -36.08 29.61 -11.83
N GLU A 188 -36.16 29.08 -13.06
CA GLU A 188 -37.41 29.00 -13.82
C GLU A 188 -38.43 28.02 -13.21
N VAL A 189 -37.96 27.06 -12.40
CA VAL A 189 -38.84 26.15 -11.64
C VAL A 189 -39.44 26.89 -10.44
N ILE A 190 -38.63 27.72 -9.78
CA ILE A 190 -39.03 28.53 -8.62
C ILE A 190 -40.00 29.63 -9.06
N GLU A 191 -39.73 30.27 -10.19
CA GLU A 191 -40.60 31.30 -10.78
C GLU A 191 -41.98 30.75 -11.13
N PHE A 192 -42.05 29.55 -11.74
CA PHE A 192 -43.33 28.89 -12.02
C PHE A 192 -44.08 28.50 -10.74
N GLU A 193 -43.39 28.02 -9.71
CA GLU A 193 -44.01 27.66 -8.42
C GLU A 193 -44.58 28.90 -7.71
N ARG A 194 -43.83 30.00 -7.72
CA ARG A 194 -44.27 31.30 -7.19
C ARG A 194 -45.48 31.83 -7.95
N PHE A 195 -45.48 31.72 -9.29
CA PHE A 195 -46.60 32.11 -10.13
C PHE A 195 -47.88 31.33 -9.75
N LEU A 196 -47.79 30.01 -9.57
CA LEU A 196 -48.95 29.21 -9.14
C LEU A 196 -49.44 29.60 -7.75
N GLN A 197 -48.54 29.85 -6.80
CA GLN A 197 -48.92 30.27 -5.45
C GLN A 197 -49.63 31.63 -5.44
N GLN A 198 -49.21 32.55 -6.32
CA GLN A 198 -49.79 33.90 -6.41
C GLN A 198 -51.11 33.93 -7.19
N THR A 199 -51.30 33.03 -8.16
CA THR A 199 -52.45 33.07 -9.09
C THR A 199 -53.55 32.06 -8.78
N GLY A 200 -53.54 31.43 -7.60
CA GLY A 200 -54.60 30.50 -7.21
C GLY A 200 -54.43 29.08 -7.76
N GLY A 201 -53.19 28.66 -8.00
CA GLY A 201 -52.83 27.29 -8.35
C GLY A 201 -53.00 26.95 -9.83
N TRP A 202 -53.17 25.66 -10.12
CA TRP A 202 -53.28 25.14 -11.48
C TRP A 202 -54.51 25.64 -12.26
N PRO A 203 -55.67 25.87 -11.62
CA PRO A 203 -56.83 26.43 -12.31
C PRO A 203 -56.80 27.96 -12.45
N GLY A 204 -55.81 28.66 -11.89
CA GLY A 204 -55.76 30.14 -11.92
C GLY A 204 -56.82 30.81 -11.05
N GLY A 205 -57.27 30.14 -9.98
CA GLY A 205 -58.37 30.61 -9.13
C GLY A 205 -59.77 30.37 -9.69
N TRP A 206 -59.90 29.74 -10.85
CA TRP A 206 -61.18 29.25 -11.38
C TRP A 206 -61.53 27.89 -10.78
N ASP A 207 -62.80 27.51 -10.79
CA ASP A 207 -63.17 26.13 -10.50
C ASP A 207 -62.77 25.19 -11.64
N ASP A 208 -62.63 23.91 -11.35
CA ASP A 208 -62.18 22.91 -12.32
C ASP A 208 -63.13 22.77 -13.51
N CYS A 209 -64.44 23.02 -13.34
CA CYS A 209 -65.43 22.89 -14.40
C CYS A 209 -65.30 24.04 -15.42
N ASP A 210 -65.30 25.27 -14.92
CA ASP A 210 -65.10 26.51 -15.66
C ASP A 210 -63.75 26.49 -16.38
N HIS A 211 -62.69 26.10 -15.67
CA HIS A 211 -61.36 26.00 -16.26
C HIS A 211 -61.30 24.97 -17.41
N GLN A 212 -61.93 23.80 -17.25
CA GLN A 212 -61.97 22.79 -18.32
C GLN A 212 -62.81 23.25 -19.52
N ASN A 213 -63.93 23.95 -19.29
CA ASN A 213 -64.75 24.50 -20.37
C ASN A 213 -63.99 25.60 -21.14
N PHE A 214 -63.31 26.50 -20.42
CA PHE A 214 -62.39 27.47 -21.02
C PHE A 214 -61.31 26.80 -21.87
N LEU A 215 -60.63 25.77 -21.35
CA LEU A 215 -59.57 25.07 -22.08
C LEU A 215 -60.09 24.41 -23.38
N LYS A 216 -61.30 23.87 -23.38
CA LYS A 216 -61.91 23.27 -24.58
C LYS A 216 -62.12 24.31 -25.68
N VAL A 217 -62.72 25.45 -25.32
CA VAL A 217 -62.99 26.54 -26.26
C VAL A 217 -61.68 27.19 -26.72
N TRP A 218 -60.74 27.41 -25.80
CA TRP A 218 -59.43 27.97 -26.11
C TRP A 218 -58.61 27.08 -27.06
N LYS A 219 -58.61 25.76 -26.87
CA LYS A 219 -57.94 24.81 -27.78
C LYS A 219 -58.57 24.79 -29.17
N LYS A 220 -59.90 24.91 -29.26
CA LYS A 220 -60.66 24.96 -30.52
C LYS A 220 -60.29 26.20 -31.35
N HIS A 221 -60.13 27.35 -30.70
CA HIS A 221 -59.86 28.64 -31.37
C HIS A 221 -58.39 29.07 -31.37
N LYS A 222 -57.51 28.34 -30.69
CA LYS A 222 -56.08 28.67 -30.49
C LYS A 222 -55.86 30.09 -29.97
N GLY A 223 -56.73 30.57 -29.08
CA GLY A 223 -56.64 31.92 -28.51
C GLY A 223 -57.04 33.08 -29.44
N ARG A 224 -57.79 32.84 -30.53
CA ARG A 224 -58.35 33.91 -31.38
C ARG A 224 -59.59 34.54 -30.75
N LEU A 225 -59.75 35.86 -30.82
CA LEU A 225 -60.83 36.65 -30.19
C LEU A 225 -62.27 36.09 -30.35
N SER A 226 -62.53 35.31 -31.41
CA SER A 226 -63.79 34.57 -31.61
C SER A 226 -64.11 33.54 -30.53
N TYR A 227 -63.14 33.17 -29.68
CA TYR A 227 -63.34 32.21 -28.59
C TYR A 227 -64.12 32.81 -27.42
N VAL A 228 -64.10 34.14 -27.24
CA VAL A 228 -64.68 34.80 -26.08
C VAL A 228 -66.20 34.70 -26.08
N ASP A 229 -66.81 34.88 -27.25
CA ASP A 229 -68.26 34.77 -27.42
C ASP A 229 -68.73 33.33 -27.24
N GLU A 230 -67.98 32.34 -27.75
CA GLU A 230 -68.26 30.92 -27.52
C GLU A 230 -68.03 30.53 -26.03
N ALA A 231 -67.01 31.09 -25.36
CA ALA A 231 -66.73 30.78 -23.97
C ALA A 231 -67.81 31.31 -23.02
N LEU A 232 -68.44 32.45 -23.34
CA LEU A 232 -69.57 32.99 -22.58
C LEU A 232 -70.80 32.06 -22.58
N GLU A 233 -71.01 31.28 -23.65
CA GLU A 233 -72.12 30.32 -23.72
C GLU A 233 -71.94 29.13 -22.76
N TYR A 234 -70.69 28.72 -22.52
CA TYR A 234 -70.37 27.58 -21.64
C TYR A 234 -70.09 27.99 -20.18
N LEU A 235 -69.71 29.24 -19.94
CA LEU A 235 -69.35 29.78 -18.62
C LEU A 235 -70.48 30.63 -18.04
N SER A 236 -71.54 29.95 -17.61
CA SER A 236 -72.70 30.60 -17.01
C SER A 236 -72.32 31.28 -15.69
N GLY A 237 -72.23 32.61 -15.70
CA GLY A 237 -71.89 33.43 -14.54
C GLY A 237 -70.54 34.16 -14.62
N ARG A 238 -69.77 34.01 -15.70
CA ARG A 238 -68.53 34.76 -15.94
C ARG A 238 -68.75 35.91 -16.92
N THR A 239 -68.04 37.00 -16.70
CA THR A 239 -68.07 38.15 -17.61
C THR A 239 -67.05 38.00 -18.73
N LYS A 240 -67.23 38.78 -19.79
CA LYS A 240 -66.26 38.87 -20.89
C LYS A 240 -64.86 39.24 -20.37
N GLU A 241 -64.81 40.12 -19.38
CA GLU A 241 -63.58 40.59 -18.77
C GLU A 241 -62.88 39.46 -18.00
N ASP A 242 -63.61 38.63 -17.25
CA ASP A 242 -63.06 37.48 -16.53
C ASP A 242 -62.38 36.49 -17.49
N ILE A 243 -63.02 36.20 -18.64
CA ILE A 243 -62.49 35.30 -19.67
C ILE A 243 -61.18 35.85 -20.25
N LEU A 244 -61.11 37.16 -20.51
CA LEU A 244 -59.91 37.80 -21.05
C LEU A 244 -58.77 37.85 -20.03
N GLN A 245 -59.06 38.07 -18.74
CA GLN A 245 -58.06 38.02 -17.68
C GLN A 245 -57.52 36.60 -17.51
N HIS A 246 -58.39 35.60 -17.57
CA HIS A 246 -58.00 34.20 -17.49
C HIS A 246 -57.18 33.73 -18.70
N ASP A 247 -57.46 34.25 -19.90
CA ASP A 247 -56.62 33.99 -21.07
C ASP A 247 -55.24 34.61 -20.94
N LYS A 248 -55.12 35.86 -20.47
CA LYS A 248 -53.81 36.46 -20.17
C LYS A 248 -53.02 35.60 -19.18
N TRP A 249 -53.65 35.19 -18.09
CA TRP A 249 -53.06 34.27 -17.11
C TRP A 249 -52.63 32.94 -17.76
N TYR A 250 -53.48 32.35 -18.61
CA TYR A 250 -53.20 31.05 -19.22
C TYR A 250 -52.06 31.13 -20.25
N GLN A 251 -51.91 32.24 -20.97
CA GLN A 251 -50.75 32.48 -21.84
C GLN A 251 -49.45 32.55 -21.03
N GLU A 252 -49.45 33.30 -19.92
CA GLU A 252 -48.31 33.37 -18.99
C GLU A 252 -47.99 32.00 -18.38
N PHE A 253 -49.01 31.26 -17.96
CA PHE A 253 -48.90 29.89 -17.47
C PHE A 253 -48.22 28.97 -18.49
N ILE A 254 -48.61 29.03 -19.77
CA ILE A 254 -47.99 28.21 -20.83
C ILE A 254 -46.51 28.54 -20.99
N ILE A 255 -46.15 29.83 -21.01
CA ILE A 255 -44.77 30.28 -21.18
C ILE A 255 -43.92 29.80 -20.01
N LEU A 256 -44.36 30.04 -18.77
CA LEU A 256 -43.62 29.64 -17.58
C LEU A 256 -43.55 28.12 -17.43
N HIS A 257 -44.63 27.40 -17.73
CA HIS A 257 -44.63 25.93 -17.69
C HIS A 257 -43.67 25.33 -18.74
N LYS A 258 -43.57 25.94 -19.93
CA LYS A 258 -42.58 25.56 -20.95
C LYS A 258 -41.16 25.86 -20.46
N GLY A 259 -40.91 27.04 -19.90
CA GLY A 259 -39.63 27.42 -19.29
C GLY A 259 -39.18 26.45 -18.21
N LYS A 260 -40.08 26.09 -17.27
CA LYS A 260 -39.85 25.05 -16.26
C LYS A 260 -39.42 23.73 -16.87
N LYS A 261 -40.14 23.24 -17.89
CA LYS A 261 -39.82 21.96 -18.56
C LYS A 261 -38.44 21.98 -19.21
N GLU A 262 -38.12 23.06 -19.91
CA GLU A 262 -36.81 23.23 -20.56
C GLU A 262 -35.69 23.31 -19.54
N SER A 263 -35.90 24.04 -18.44
CA SER A 263 -34.89 24.20 -17.40
C SER A 263 -34.63 22.88 -16.65
N ILE A 264 -35.67 22.12 -16.32
CA ILE A 264 -35.54 20.75 -15.78
C ILE A 264 -34.77 19.84 -16.74
N LYS A 265 -35.04 19.93 -18.04
CA LYS A 265 -34.32 19.14 -19.05
C LYS A 265 -32.83 19.49 -19.07
N ARG A 266 -32.48 20.77 -19.15
CA ARG A 266 -31.08 21.25 -19.13
C ARG A 266 -30.37 20.85 -17.83
N TRP A 267 -31.03 20.98 -16.69
CA TRP A 267 -30.49 20.57 -15.40
C TRP A 267 -30.19 19.06 -15.38
N LYS A 268 -31.11 18.21 -15.83
CA LYS A 268 -30.87 16.76 -15.94
C LYS A 268 -29.69 16.42 -16.85
N GLU A 269 -29.60 17.07 -18.01
CA GLU A 269 -28.48 16.90 -18.95
C GLU A 269 -27.14 17.30 -18.33
N LYS A 270 -27.09 18.44 -17.64
CA LYS A 270 -25.90 18.91 -16.92
C LYS A 270 -25.47 17.93 -15.82
N GLN A 271 -26.41 17.48 -14.99
CA GLN A 271 -26.13 16.48 -13.94
C GLN A 271 -25.57 15.18 -14.54
N GLN A 272 -26.09 14.74 -15.68
CA GLN A 272 -25.58 13.55 -16.37
C GLN A 272 -24.17 13.76 -16.94
N GLN A 273 -23.88 14.92 -17.54
CA GLN A 273 -22.55 15.25 -18.03
C GLN A 273 -21.52 15.33 -16.89
N GLU A 274 -21.86 15.94 -15.76
CA GLU A 274 -20.99 16.01 -14.58
C GLU A 274 -20.68 14.63 -14.02
N LYS A 275 -21.69 13.75 -13.90
CA LYS A 275 -21.49 12.34 -13.51
C LYS A 275 -20.52 11.61 -14.45
N GLN A 276 -20.69 11.75 -15.77
CA GLN A 276 -19.79 11.13 -16.74
C GLN A 276 -18.37 11.72 -16.68
N GLY A 277 -18.25 13.04 -16.50
CA GLY A 277 -16.97 13.72 -16.34
C GLY A 277 -16.21 13.25 -15.09
N ASN A 278 -16.89 13.15 -13.95
CA ASN A 278 -16.33 12.63 -12.71
C ASN A 278 -15.91 11.16 -12.84
N LEU A 279 -16.71 10.34 -13.51
CA LEU A 279 -16.34 8.95 -13.79
C LEU A 279 -15.09 8.84 -14.67
N LYS A 280 -14.98 9.66 -15.72
CA LYS A 280 -13.78 9.71 -16.58
C LYS A 280 -12.55 10.16 -15.81
N LYS A 281 -12.67 11.18 -14.95
CA LYS A 281 -11.58 11.64 -14.06
C LYS A 281 -11.14 10.53 -13.11
N LYS A 282 -12.08 9.84 -12.45
CA LYS A 282 -11.80 8.71 -11.54
C LYS A 282 -11.07 7.57 -12.25
N LYS A 283 -11.52 7.20 -13.46
CA LYS A 283 -10.84 6.18 -14.28
C LYS A 283 -9.42 6.61 -14.67
N LYS A 284 -9.21 7.89 -15.01
CA LYS A 284 -7.88 8.41 -15.35
C LYS A 284 -6.93 8.39 -14.13
N SER A 285 -7.40 8.82 -12.96
CA SER A 285 -6.59 8.76 -11.74
C SER A 285 -6.27 7.33 -11.32
N GLU A 286 -7.22 6.40 -11.47
CA GLU A 286 -7.00 4.98 -11.17
C GLU A 286 -5.96 4.35 -12.12
N LYS A 287 -6.00 4.69 -13.42
CA LYS A 287 -4.98 4.25 -14.38
C LYS A 287 -3.60 4.78 -14.01
N MET A 288 -3.48 6.06 -13.67
CA MET A 288 -2.20 6.65 -13.24
C MET A 288 -1.65 5.97 -11.99
N LEU A 289 -2.50 5.69 -10.99
CA LEU A 289 -2.08 4.98 -9.77
C LEU A 289 -1.60 3.54 -10.07
N LYS A 290 -2.26 2.83 -10.98
CA LYS A 290 -1.82 1.48 -11.39
C LYS A 290 -0.47 1.52 -12.09
N GLU A 291 -0.25 2.51 -12.94
CA GLU A 291 1.02 2.68 -13.66
C GLU A 291 2.16 3.06 -12.71
N GLU A 292 1.92 3.94 -11.73
CA GLU A 292 2.89 4.29 -10.69
C GLU A 292 3.25 3.09 -9.80
N LEU A 293 2.26 2.25 -9.46
CA LEU A 293 2.51 1.02 -8.69
C LEU A 293 3.40 0.03 -9.45
N LEU A 294 3.14 -0.17 -10.75
CA LEU A 294 3.95 -1.04 -11.60
C LEU A 294 5.39 -0.56 -11.72
N GLN A 295 5.59 0.75 -11.92
CA GLN A 295 6.93 1.35 -11.99
C GLN A 295 7.71 1.17 -10.67
N ASN A 296 7.04 1.33 -9.53
CA ASN A 296 7.67 1.16 -8.24
C ASN A 296 8.03 -0.32 -7.97
N GLU A 297 7.16 -1.26 -8.35
CA GLU A 297 7.44 -2.70 -8.24
C GLU A 297 8.64 -3.10 -9.11
N GLU A 298 8.71 -2.59 -10.34
CA GLU A 298 9.83 -2.86 -11.25
C GLU A 298 11.14 -2.26 -10.72
N ALA A 299 11.11 -1.03 -10.20
CA ALA A 299 12.27 -0.40 -9.58
C ALA A 299 12.75 -1.17 -8.33
N GLN A 300 11.83 -1.72 -7.52
CA GLN A 300 12.19 -2.58 -6.39
C GLN A 300 12.83 -3.90 -6.85
N LYS A 301 12.28 -4.54 -7.88
CA LYS A 301 12.85 -5.77 -8.46
C LYS A 301 14.27 -5.54 -9.00
N GLN A 302 14.48 -4.42 -9.70
CA GLN A 302 15.80 -4.05 -10.20
C GLN A 302 16.81 -3.82 -9.07
N LYS A 303 16.44 -3.06 -8.03
CA LYS A 303 17.30 -2.84 -6.85
C LYS A 303 17.66 -4.17 -6.15
N ALA A 304 16.68 -5.05 -5.97
CA ALA A 304 16.92 -6.36 -5.37
C ALA A 304 17.85 -7.24 -6.22
N ALA A 305 17.70 -7.21 -7.55
CA ALA A 305 18.57 -7.94 -8.47
C ALA A 305 20.02 -7.40 -8.43
N GLU A 306 20.19 -6.08 -8.40
CA GLU A 306 21.50 -5.45 -8.31
C GLU A 306 22.19 -5.80 -6.97
N GLU A 307 21.45 -5.77 -5.86
CA GLU A 307 21.99 -6.15 -4.55
C GLU A 307 22.42 -7.63 -4.51
N ARG A 308 21.63 -8.54 -5.10
CA ARG A 308 22.02 -9.95 -5.24
C ARG A 308 23.32 -10.10 -6.03
N LYS A 309 23.47 -9.37 -7.14
CA LYS A 309 24.70 -9.38 -7.95
C LYS A 309 25.91 -8.87 -7.16
N ARG A 310 25.75 -7.80 -6.38
CA ARG A 310 26.81 -7.28 -5.49
C ARG A 310 27.22 -8.28 -4.42
N ARG A 311 26.26 -8.95 -3.78
CA ARG A 311 26.54 -10.01 -2.78
C ARG A 311 27.29 -11.18 -3.41
N GLN A 312 26.88 -11.62 -4.60
CA GLN A 312 27.56 -12.70 -5.31
C GLN A 312 29.02 -12.34 -5.64
N ALA A 313 29.26 -11.15 -6.18
CA ALA A 313 30.61 -10.67 -6.47
C ALA A 313 31.49 -10.57 -5.20
N ALA A 314 30.92 -10.13 -4.07
CA ALA A 314 31.65 -10.09 -2.80
C ALA A 314 32.05 -11.49 -2.30
N ILE A 315 31.18 -12.49 -2.48
CA ILE A 315 31.48 -13.89 -2.11
C ILE A 315 32.59 -14.45 -2.99
N GLU A 316 32.55 -14.18 -4.30
CA GLU A 316 33.57 -14.62 -5.25
C GLU A 316 34.93 -13.99 -4.95
N ALA A 317 34.98 -12.67 -4.74
CA ALA A 317 36.20 -11.97 -4.34
C ALA A 317 36.78 -12.50 -3.01
N TRP A 318 35.92 -12.82 -2.03
CA TRP A 318 36.37 -13.41 -0.77
C TRP A 318 36.96 -14.81 -0.96
N LYS A 319 36.37 -15.65 -1.83
CA LYS A 319 36.90 -16.98 -2.16
C LYS A 319 38.27 -16.88 -2.83
N GLU A 320 38.44 -15.96 -3.77
CA GLU A 320 39.72 -15.69 -4.43
C GLU A 320 40.79 -15.25 -3.44
N GLN A 321 40.47 -14.27 -2.57
CA GLN A 321 41.40 -13.84 -1.52
C GLN A 321 41.80 -14.97 -0.59
N LYS A 322 40.85 -15.84 -0.20
CA LYS A 322 41.13 -17.00 0.63
C LYS A 322 42.03 -18.01 -0.07
N ALA A 323 41.83 -18.24 -1.38
CA ALA A 323 42.68 -19.12 -2.17
C ALA A 323 44.11 -18.56 -2.31
N ILE A 324 44.25 -17.25 -2.54
CA ILE A 324 45.56 -16.58 -2.57
C ILE A 324 46.26 -16.71 -1.22
N ALA A 325 45.56 -16.45 -0.11
CA ALA A 325 46.13 -16.59 1.24
C ALA A 325 46.64 -18.01 1.51
N LEU A 326 45.83 -19.03 1.18
CA LEU A 326 46.24 -20.43 1.31
C LEU A 326 47.46 -20.77 0.45
N ALA A 327 47.54 -20.26 -0.78
CA ALA A 327 48.69 -20.47 -1.65
C ALA A 327 49.96 -19.79 -1.11
N VAL A 328 49.84 -18.60 -0.53
CA VAL A 328 50.95 -17.88 0.11
C VAL A 328 51.44 -18.63 1.35
N ASP A 329 50.54 -19.16 2.17
CA ASP A 329 50.89 -19.97 3.35
C ASP A 329 51.62 -21.26 2.95
N GLN A 330 51.11 -21.99 1.96
CA GLN A 330 51.75 -23.19 1.42
C GLN A 330 53.14 -22.88 0.84
N ALA A 331 53.26 -21.83 0.02
CA ALA A 331 54.55 -21.41 -0.52
C ALA A 331 55.55 -21.02 0.58
N SER A 332 55.06 -20.45 1.69
CA SER A 332 55.89 -20.12 2.85
C SER A 332 56.37 -21.36 3.60
N GLN A 333 55.50 -22.38 3.75
CA GLN A 333 55.87 -23.68 4.33
C GLN A 333 56.93 -24.38 3.47
N VAL A 334 56.73 -24.48 2.15
CA VAL A 334 57.70 -25.09 1.23
C VAL A 334 59.04 -24.36 1.30
N LYS A 335 59.06 -23.02 1.28
CA LYS A 335 60.29 -22.23 1.43
C LYS A 335 60.99 -22.49 2.78
N LEU A 336 60.25 -22.76 3.84
CA LEU A 336 60.81 -23.08 5.16
C LEU A 336 61.42 -24.49 5.16
N GLU A 337 60.74 -25.47 4.56
CA GLU A 337 61.23 -26.84 4.41
C GLU A 337 62.48 -26.90 3.53
N GLU A 338 62.48 -26.26 2.37
CA GLU A 338 63.67 -26.17 1.50
C GLU A 338 64.87 -25.56 2.24
N LYS A 339 64.65 -24.54 3.10
CA LYS A 339 65.72 -23.95 3.91
C LYS A 339 66.24 -24.95 4.96
N LYS A 340 65.36 -25.72 5.59
CA LYS A 340 65.74 -26.78 6.55
C LYS A 340 66.53 -27.87 5.85
N GLU A 341 66.06 -28.37 4.71
CA GLU A 341 66.76 -29.39 3.91
C GLU A 341 68.13 -28.90 3.43
N LYS A 342 68.21 -27.68 2.88
CA LYS A 342 69.50 -27.08 2.50
C LYS A 342 70.46 -26.97 3.69
N LYS A 343 69.95 -26.66 4.89
CA LYS A 343 70.77 -26.63 6.11
C LYS A 343 71.25 -28.03 6.51
N GLN A 344 70.37 -29.03 6.49
CA GLN A 344 70.71 -30.43 6.77
C GLN A 344 71.71 -30.97 5.77
N GLN A 345 71.54 -30.69 4.48
CA GLN A 345 72.47 -31.10 3.42
C GLN A 345 73.85 -30.46 3.60
N LYS A 346 73.92 -29.16 3.91
CA LYS A 346 75.18 -28.48 4.24
C LYS A 346 75.84 -29.07 5.49
N GLU A 347 75.06 -29.40 6.52
CA GLU A 347 75.58 -30.04 7.73
C GLU A 347 76.11 -31.46 7.43
N HIS A 348 75.38 -32.25 6.65
CA HIS A 348 75.80 -33.57 6.21
C HIS A 348 77.09 -33.51 5.38
N GLN A 349 77.18 -32.58 4.42
CA GLN A 349 78.40 -32.32 3.65
C GLN A 349 79.59 -31.99 4.57
N ARG A 350 79.40 -31.13 5.59
CA ARG A 350 80.43 -30.82 6.58
C ARG A 350 80.86 -32.05 7.37
N ARG A 351 79.91 -32.89 7.81
CA ARG A 351 80.20 -34.14 8.54
C ARG A 351 81.01 -35.12 7.69
N CYS A 352 80.61 -35.33 6.42
CA CYS A 352 81.35 -36.19 5.49
C CYS A 352 82.75 -35.64 5.18
N HIS A 353 82.88 -34.33 4.97
CA HIS A 353 84.17 -33.69 4.76
C HIS A 353 85.10 -33.87 5.97
N MET A 354 84.59 -33.63 7.18
CA MET A 354 85.34 -33.85 8.42
C MET A 354 85.79 -35.31 8.56
N LYS A 355 84.91 -36.27 8.27
CA LYS A 355 85.24 -37.70 8.31
C LYS A 355 86.39 -38.04 7.34
N LEU A 356 86.34 -37.53 6.12
CA LEU A 356 87.38 -37.75 5.12
C LEU A 356 88.73 -37.13 5.52
N VAL A 357 88.71 -35.95 6.15
CA VAL A 357 89.93 -35.30 6.68
C VAL A 357 90.53 -36.14 7.82
N LEU A 358 89.71 -36.65 8.75
CA LEU A 358 90.16 -37.52 9.82
C LEU A 358 90.75 -38.83 9.29
N GLU A 359 90.10 -39.48 8.31
CA GLU A 359 90.63 -40.69 7.66
C GLU A 359 92.00 -40.45 7.02
N LYS A 360 92.16 -39.35 6.26
CA LYS A 360 93.47 -38.95 5.70
C LYS A 360 94.53 -38.73 6.78
N TYR A 361 94.19 -38.04 7.86
CA TYR A 361 95.10 -37.81 8.98
C TYR A 361 95.52 -39.14 9.66
N THR A 362 94.57 -40.07 9.85
CA THR A 362 94.89 -41.38 10.44
C THR A 362 95.79 -42.23 9.54
N LEU A 363 95.61 -42.18 8.21
CA LEU A 363 96.49 -42.85 7.25
C LEU A 363 97.90 -42.26 7.27
N LEU A 364 98.03 -40.93 7.20
CA LEU A 364 99.32 -40.23 7.30
C LEU A 364 100.04 -40.55 8.62
N LYS A 365 99.31 -40.62 9.74
CA LYS A 365 99.87 -41.00 11.04
C LYS A 365 100.39 -42.45 11.00
N LYS A 366 99.62 -43.39 10.45
CA LYS A 366 100.06 -44.79 10.26
C LYS A 366 101.29 -44.89 9.37
N GLU A 367 101.32 -44.19 8.24
CA GLU A 367 102.49 -44.15 7.34
C GLU A 367 103.73 -43.60 8.05
N LYS A 368 103.57 -42.53 8.83
CA LYS A 368 104.66 -41.95 9.63
C LYS A 368 105.15 -42.93 10.71
N GLU A 369 104.24 -43.60 11.40
CA GLU A 369 104.57 -44.64 12.39
C GLU A 369 105.30 -45.83 11.74
N GLU A 370 104.88 -46.29 10.57
CA GLU A 370 105.53 -47.36 9.81
C GLU A 370 106.92 -46.94 9.28
N LEU A 371 107.07 -45.70 8.80
CA LEU A 371 108.38 -45.15 8.43
C LEU A 371 109.32 -45.08 9.64
N GLU A 372 108.82 -44.65 10.80
CA GLU A 372 109.61 -44.60 12.04
C GLU A 372 109.99 -46.02 12.52
N LYS A 373 109.11 -47.01 12.38
CA LYS A 373 109.44 -48.42 12.64
C LYS A 373 110.51 -48.94 11.70
N LEU A 374 110.39 -48.69 10.39
CA LEU A 374 111.40 -49.07 9.40
C LEU A 374 112.75 -48.40 9.68
N GLU A 375 112.75 -47.14 10.09
CA GLU A 375 113.96 -46.43 10.49
C GLU A 375 114.59 -47.03 11.74
N LYS A 376 113.79 -47.34 12.77
CA LYS A 376 114.27 -48.05 13.97
C LYS A 376 114.83 -49.42 13.64
N GLU A 377 114.19 -50.19 12.75
CA GLU A 377 114.69 -51.48 12.29
C GLU A 377 116.01 -51.34 11.53
N LYS A 378 116.14 -50.35 10.64
CA LYS A 378 117.41 -50.04 9.95
C LYS A 378 118.51 -49.67 10.95
N ARG A 379 118.22 -48.83 11.96
CA ARG A 379 119.18 -48.47 13.02
C ARG A 379 119.58 -49.68 13.86
N GLU A 380 118.64 -50.57 14.19
CA GLU A 380 118.93 -51.82 14.90
C GLU A 380 119.77 -52.79 14.05
N LYS A 381 119.48 -52.94 12.76
CA LYS A 381 120.33 -53.71 11.83
C LYS A 381 121.74 -53.14 11.76
N ALA A 382 121.88 -51.83 11.59
CA ALA A 382 123.18 -51.15 11.61
C ALA A 382 123.91 -51.33 12.95
N ARG A 383 123.21 -51.25 14.09
CA ARG A 383 123.79 -51.54 15.42
C ARG A 383 124.25 -52.99 15.55
N LYS A 384 123.48 -53.96 15.03
CA LYS A 384 123.86 -55.37 15.02
C LYS A 384 125.06 -55.62 14.11
N GLU A 385 125.12 -54.97 12.94
CA GLU A 385 126.28 -55.02 12.04
C GLU A 385 127.51 -54.37 12.67
N GLU A 386 127.38 -53.22 13.33
CA GLU A 386 128.47 -52.58 14.07
C GLU A 386 128.98 -53.47 15.21
N ARG A 387 128.07 -54.10 15.98
CA ARG A 387 128.44 -55.09 17.00
C ARG A 387 129.17 -56.29 16.40
N LYS A 388 128.77 -56.77 15.23
CA LYS A 388 129.49 -57.83 14.49
C LYS A 388 130.87 -57.35 14.03
N ARG A 389 131.00 -56.09 13.57
CA ARG A 389 132.29 -55.51 13.16
C ARG A 389 133.24 -55.39 14.35
N ILE A 390 132.78 -54.84 15.47
CA ILE A 390 133.56 -54.73 16.71
C ILE A 390 133.96 -56.12 17.23
N ALA A 391 133.04 -57.10 17.22
CA ALA A 391 133.38 -58.47 17.60
C ALA A 391 134.44 -59.10 16.67
N ALA A 392 134.36 -58.86 15.36
CA ALA A 392 135.38 -59.32 14.40
C ALA A 392 136.74 -58.62 14.61
N GLU A 393 136.73 -57.32 14.95
CA GLU A 393 137.93 -56.54 15.32
C GLU A 393 138.54 -57.00 16.66
N GLU A 394 137.72 -57.37 17.65
CA GLU A 394 138.19 -57.96 18.91
C GLU A 394 138.75 -59.36 18.71
N ILE A 395 138.13 -60.19 17.87
CA ILE A 395 138.64 -61.53 17.50
C ILE A 395 140.00 -61.41 16.80
N THR A 396 140.17 -60.45 15.88
CA THR A 396 141.47 -60.20 15.23
C THR A 396 142.53 -59.68 16.21
N LYS A 397 142.16 -58.85 17.18
CA LYS A 397 143.07 -58.44 18.27
C LYS A 397 143.43 -59.58 19.23
N PHE A 398 142.55 -60.54 19.44
CA PHE A 398 142.81 -61.70 20.30
C PHE A 398 143.74 -62.73 19.65
N GLN A 399 143.82 -62.77 18.31
CA GLN A 399 144.74 -63.61 17.54
C GLN A 399 146.17 -63.02 17.40
N GLN A 400 146.42 -61.83 17.96
CA GLN A 400 147.72 -61.14 17.95
C GLN A 400 148.38 -61.04 19.34
N ARG A 401 147.86 -61.76 20.34
CA ARG A 401 148.53 -62.05 21.61
C ARG A 401 148.91 -63.52 21.65
#